data_AF-A0A1V5A8I5-F1
#
_entry.id   AF-A0A1V5A8I5-F1
#
_cell.length_a   1.000
_cell.length_b   1.000
_cell.length_c   1.000
_cell.angle_alpha   90.00
_cell.angle_beta   90.00
_cell.angle_gamma   90.00
#
_symmetry.space_group_name_H-M   'P 1'
#
loop_
_entity.id
_entity.type
_entity.pdbx_description
1 polymer ?
#
loop_
_entity_poly.entity_id
_entity_poly.type
_entity_poly.pdbx_seq_one_letter_code
_entity_poly.pdbx_strand_id
1 'polypeptide(L)'
;MNEAWLFDELERVAGPLTPLQRILLGTDGSVTRILELATGAPVAITTLQQTVEAADLLVAQRLDVPPGQKVNHRIVELKNTRTHETLIYAESFTPLSRLSPSFRDDLMRADIPIGKILEQHQLETRREIVKMSAGPRPAPVAESFGLSGNPRFLSRQYRIIHHEHPLIHIEEVFPAGLFSGEIRVVIDAPSRLHLGLLDMNGSLGRIDGGIGLALDEPRLVLSARKSEAFAVEGGDADARERVLAAAAAVSKSLNLPGAAEFVVQEDFPGHVGLGRGTQLALSTACALCRLYGQEWNTRDLARMTGRGGTSGIGTASFAAGGFLLDGGHSFGVVMEKAAFLPSSASRGVRPPEVLLRREFPEAWKVLLVIPDVPPGASGGTEKDLFSRYCPVPLEEVRELCHLVVASLLPGLAEEDLDLFGSAINRMQELGFKKVENTLQAPGVGDLMRAMREAGAAGAGLSSFGPAVYAFGEGRMHDVESAALEILPSLGGGRVLLTRARNSGAVVSMA
;
A
#
# COMPACT_ATOMS: atom_id res chain seq x y z
N MET A 1 40.73 13.94 -17.33
CA MET A 1 40.48 12.51 -17.02
C MET A 1 39.48 12.00 -18.03
N ASN A 2 39.64 10.78 -18.55
CA ASN A 2 38.68 10.22 -19.52
C ASN A 2 37.42 9.79 -18.75
N GLU A 3 36.33 10.56 -18.85
CA GLU A 3 35.10 10.38 -18.05
C GLU A 3 34.48 8.99 -18.21
N ALA A 4 34.69 8.33 -19.36
CA ALA A 4 34.18 6.98 -19.62
C ALA A 4 34.65 5.94 -18.58
N TRP A 5 35.89 6.04 -18.09
CA TRP A 5 36.43 5.08 -17.12
C TRP A 5 35.92 5.33 -15.69
N LEU A 6 35.39 6.53 -15.42
CA LEU A 6 34.89 6.92 -14.10
C LEU A 6 33.53 6.27 -13.80
N PHE A 7 32.70 6.06 -14.83
CA PHE A 7 31.36 5.47 -14.66
C PHE A 7 31.38 3.95 -14.52
N ASP A 8 32.34 3.25 -15.14
CA ASP A 8 32.44 1.79 -15.04
C ASP A 8 32.60 1.32 -13.58
N GLU A 9 33.42 2.02 -12.78
CA GLU A 9 33.61 1.69 -11.36
C GLU A 9 32.34 1.96 -10.54
N LEU A 10 31.62 3.04 -10.85
CA LEU A 10 30.34 3.34 -10.23
C LEU A 10 29.31 2.27 -10.59
N GLU A 11 29.24 1.85 -11.86
CA GLU A 11 28.30 0.83 -12.34
C GLU A 11 28.53 -0.54 -11.72
N ARG A 12 29.79 -0.90 -11.40
CA ARG A 12 30.09 -2.14 -10.65
C ARG A 12 29.47 -2.16 -9.25
N VAL A 13 29.32 -0.98 -8.63
CA VAL A 13 28.77 -0.85 -7.27
C VAL A 13 27.28 -0.50 -7.31
N ALA A 14 26.81 0.37 -8.19
CA ALA A 14 25.43 0.86 -8.21
C ALA A 14 24.51 0.12 -9.19
N GLY A 15 25.06 -0.66 -10.13
CA GLY A 15 24.34 -1.15 -11.30
C GLY A 15 24.42 -0.16 -12.49
N PRO A 16 23.89 -0.53 -13.66
CA PRO A 16 23.94 0.31 -14.86
C PRO A 16 23.34 1.70 -14.63
N LEU A 17 24.06 2.76 -15.01
CA LEU A 17 23.61 4.13 -14.80
C LEU A 17 22.78 4.62 -15.99
N THR A 18 21.66 5.29 -15.70
CA THR A 18 20.85 5.93 -16.74
C THR A 18 21.50 7.19 -17.29
N PRO A 19 21.08 7.68 -18.47
CA PRO A 19 21.52 8.98 -18.97
C PRO A 19 21.29 10.12 -17.97
N LEU A 20 20.17 10.13 -17.25
CA LEU A 20 19.89 11.17 -16.25
C LEU A 20 20.82 11.05 -15.04
N GLN A 21 21.09 9.84 -14.53
CA GLN A 21 22.05 9.64 -13.45
C GLN A 21 23.47 10.07 -13.84
N ARG A 22 23.90 9.75 -15.08
CA ARG A 22 25.19 10.20 -15.62
C ARG A 22 25.26 11.72 -15.73
N ILE A 23 24.20 12.37 -16.21
CA ILE A 23 24.09 13.83 -16.25
C ILE A 23 24.18 14.43 -14.85
N LEU A 24 23.41 13.92 -13.88
CA LEU A 24 23.42 14.42 -12.51
C LEU A 24 24.82 14.29 -11.89
N LEU A 25 25.51 13.18 -12.11
CA LEU A 25 26.88 12.98 -11.61
C LEU A 25 27.92 13.88 -12.29
N GLY A 26 27.85 14.06 -13.61
CA GLY A 26 28.88 14.74 -14.40
C GLY A 26 28.65 16.22 -14.69
N THR A 27 27.44 16.75 -14.50
CA THR A 27 27.11 18.13 -14.93
C THR A 27 27.84 19.21 -14.12
N ASP A 28 28.31 20.24 -14.81
CA ASP A 28 28.81 21.50 -14.26
C ASP A 28 27.72 22.60 -14.16
N GLY A 29 26.48 22.27 -14.53
CA GLY A 29 25.30 23.12 -14.46
C GLY A 29 24.56 23.08 -13.12
N SER A 30 23.40 23.75 -13.07
CA SER A 30 22.51 23.72 -11.91
C SER A 30 21.73 22.41 -11.84
N VAL A 31 22.02 21.57 -10.84
CA VAL A 31 21.26 20.33 -10.59
C VAL A 31 19.80 20.64 -10.28
N THR A 32 19.52 21.72 -9.55
CA THR A 32 18.14 22.16 -9.29
C THR A 32 17.36 22.32 -10.61
N ARG A 33 17.97 22.93 -11.63
CA ARG A 33 17.31 23.13 -12.93
C ARG A 33 17.10 21.81 -13.67
N ILE A 34 18.09 20.90 -13.64
CA ILE A 34 17.96 19.58 -14.26
C ILE A 34 16.84 18.77 -13.59
N LEU A 35 16.74 18.82 -12.26
CA LEU A 35 15.69 18.15 -11.51
C LEU A 35 14.30 18.73 -11.82
N GLU A 36 14.17 20.06 -11.93
CA GLU A 36 12.91 20.69 -12.33
C GLU A 36 12.45 20.22 -13.71
N LEU A 37 13.39 20.13 -14.67
CA LEU A 37 13.10 19.64 -16.02
C LEU A 37 12.77 18.15 -16.03
N ALA A 38 13.51 17.33 -15.26
CA ALA A 38 13.33 15.89 -15.21
C ALA A 38 12.02 15.48 -14.51
N THR A 39 11.61 16.21 -13.48
CA THR A 39 10.41 15.91 -12.69
C THR A 39 9.16 16.65 -13.19
N GLY A 40 9.31 17.69 -14.01
CA GLY A 40 8.20 18.54 -14.45
C GLY A 40 7.54 19.30 -13.30
N ALA A 41 8.26 19.54 -12.20
CA ALA A 41 7.80 20.23 -11.00
C ALA A 41 8.89 21.15 -10.43
N PRO A 42 8.52 22.27 -9.77
CA PRO A 42 9.48 23.09 -9.04
C PRO A 42 10.19 22.28 -7.92
N VAL A 43 11.45 22.60 -7.67
CA VAL A 43 12.22 22.00 -6.58
C VAL A 43 12.34 23.01 -5.43
N ALA A 44 11.89 22.60 -4.25
CA ALA A 44 12.04 23.36 -3.01
C ALA A 44 13.27 22.89 -2.22
N ILE A 45 13.74 23.73 -1.31
CA ILE A 45 14.81 23.37 -0.38
C ILE A 45 14.25 23.30 1.03
N THR A 46 14.63 22.26 1.77
CA THR A 46 14.42 22.15 3.21
C THR A 46 15.79 22.11 3.88
N THR A 47 16.08 23.06 4.77
CA THR A 47 17.34 23.05 5.52
C THR A 47 17.23 22.16 6.75
N LEU A 48 18.11 21.18 6.84
CA LEU A 48 18.22 20.27 7.98
C LEU A 48 19.18 20.82 9.04
N GLN A 49 20.28 21.42 8.58
CA GLN A 49 21.30 21.99 9.47
C GLN A 49 21.95 23.20 8.80
N GLN A 50 22.19 24.24 9.58
CA GLN A 50 23.01 25.37 9.17
C GLN A 50 23.76 25.98 10.36
N THR A 51 25.08 25.81 10.37
CA THR A 51 25.95 26.14 11.50
C THR A 51 27.23 26.81 11.02
N VAL A 52 27.80 27.69 11.85
CA VAL A 52 29.13 28.25 11.61
C VAL A 52 30.13 27.46 12.43
N GLU A 53 31.07 26.81 11.74
CA GLU A 53 32.02 25.87 12.33
C GLU A 53 33.46 26.27 11.99
N ALA A 54 34.42 25.78 12.76
CA ALA A 54 35.83 25.92 12.44
C ALA A 54 36.25 24.81 11.47
N ALA A 55 36.86 25.16 10.34
CA ALA A 55 37.28 24.18 9.33
C ALA A 55 38.29 23.19 9.92
N ASP A 56 37.95 21.90 9.90
CA ASP A 56 38.89 20.81 10.19
C ASP A 56 39.93 20.67 9.07
N LEU A 57 40.87 19.73 9.20
CA LEU A 57 41.92 19.51 8.21
C LEU A 57 41.38 19.17 6.82
N LEU A 58 40.29 18.40 6.74
CA LEU A 58 39.72 17.93 5.47
C LEU A 58 38.95 19.05 4.77
N VAL A 59 38.11 19.77 5.51
CA VAL A 59 37.37 20.95 5.03
C VAL A 59 38.34 22.05 4.61
N ALA A 60 39.38 22.30 5.41
CA ALA A 60 40.44 23.26 5.11
C ALA A 60 41.13 22.94 3.78
N GLN A 61 41.49 21.67 3.55
CA GLN A 61 42.07 21.21 2.30
C GLN A 61 41.08 21.30 1.12
N ARG A 62 39.79 20.99 1.35
CA ARG A 62 38.75 21.05 0.33
C ARG A 62 38.48 22.48 -0.15
N LEU A 63 38.56 23.44 0.75
CA LEU A 63 38.33 24.85 0.47
C LEU A 63 39.60 25.64 0.19
N ASP A 64 40.79 25.04 0.31
CA ASP A 64 42.08 25.76 0.23
C ASP A 64 42.13 26.94 1.20
N VAL A 65 41.92 26.65 2.49
CA VAL A 65 41.91 27.62 3.59
C VAL A 65 42.72 27.12 4.78
N PRO A 66 43.20 28.00 5.69
CA PRO A 66 43.85 27.55 6.91
C PRO A 66 42.89 26.76 7.82
N PRO A 67 43.36 25.68 8.48
CA PRO A 67 42.60 25.01 9.54
C PRO A 67 42.15 26.01 10.62
N GLY A 68 40.93 25.82 11.11
CA GLY A 68 40.31 26.71 12.09
C GLY A 68 39.59 27.93 11.52
N GLN A 69 39.68 28.20 10.21
CA GLN A 69 38.91 29.28 9.59
C GLN A 69 37.40 29.01 9.71
N LYS A 70 36.61 30.05 9.98
CA LYS A 70 35.15 29.94 10.09
C LYS A 70 34.50 29.66 8.73
N VAL A 71 33.75 28.57 8.65
CA VAL A 71 32.98 28.15 7.49
C VAL A 71 31.50 28.03 7.85
N ASN A 72 30.62 28.34 6.90
CA ASN A 72 29.22 27.96 6.97
C ASN A 72 29.09 26.50 6.53
N HIS A 73 28.63 25.64 7.43
CA HIS A 73 28.28 24.25 7.18
C HIS A 73 26.76 24.16 7.03
N ARG A 74 26.29 23.68 5.88
CA ARG A 74 24.86 23.62 5.56
C ARG A 74 24.50 22.28 4.95
N ILE A 75 23.47 21.64 5.52
CA ILE A 75 22.86 20.39 5.05
C ILE A 75 21.42 20.70 4.63
N VAL A 76 21.07 20.31 3.40
CA VAL A 76 19.75 20.53 2.84
C VAL A 76 19.21 19.31 2.10
N GLU A 77 17.89 19.26 1.99
CA GLU A 77 17.16 18.38 1.09
C GLU A 77 16.58 19.21 -0.07
N LEU A 78 16.78 18.75 -1.29
CA LEU A 78 16.07 19.25 -2.46
C LEU A 78 14.82 18.38 -2.65
N LYS A 79 13.63 18.97 -2.56
CA LYS A 79 12.36 18.25 -2.61
C LYS A 79 11.54 18.59 -3.85
N ASN A 80 10.88 17.59 -4.40
CA ASN A 80 9.84 17.80 -5.40
C ASN A 80 8.62 18.46 -4.72
N THR A 81 8.22 19.64 -5.19
CA THR A 81 7.07 20.37 -4.58
C THR A 81 5.72 19.69 -4.78
N ARG A 82 5.60 18.76 -5.74
CA ARG A 82 4.35 18.04 -6.02
C ARG A 82 4.23 16.75 -5.21
N THR A 83 5.32 15.97 -5.09
CA THR A 83 5.31 14.68 -4.39
C THR A 83 5.83 14.77 -2.96
N HIS A 84 6.46 15.89 -2.58
CA HIS A 84 7.17 16.10 -1.31
C HIS A 84 8.36 15.17 -1.07
N GLU A 85 8.74 14.37 -2.06
CA GLU A 85 9.87 13.45 -1.99
C GLU A 85 11.20 14.19 -2.05
N THR A 86 12.17 13.70 -1.29
CA THR A 86 13.57 14.14 -1.35
C THR A 86 14.23 13.59 -2.61
N LEU A 87 14.74 14.48 -3.44
CA LEU A 87 15.43 14.18 -4.70
C LEU A 87 16.94 14.11 -4.52
N ILE A 88 17.50 15.04 -3.74
CA ILE A 88 18.94 15.12 -3.43
C ILE A 88 19.10 15.50 -1.95
N TYR A 89 20.04 14.85 -1.29
CA TYR A 89 20.61 15.30 -0.01
C TYR A 89 21.93 16.00 -0.33
N ALA A 90 22.10 17.24 0.12
CA ALA A 90 23.29 18.03 -0.17
C ALA A 90 23.92 18.59 1.10
N GLU A 91 25.24 18.40 1.22
CA GLU A 91 26.08 18.95 2.28
C GLU A 91 27.08 19.93 1.66
N SER A 92 27.23 21.10 2.28
CA SER A 92 28.08 22.16 1.74
C SER A 92 28.86 22.91 2.81
N PHE A 93 30.06 23.34 2.43
CA PHE A 93 30.96 24.16 3.25
C PHE A 93 31.37 25.41 2.49
N THR A 94 31.26 26.58 3.13
CA THR A 94 31.60 27.88 2.51
C THR A 94 32.45 28.73 3.48
N PRO A 95 33.65 29.18 3.12
CA PRO A 95 34.47 30.02 3.98
C PRO A 95 33.89 31.43 4.05
N LEU A 96 33.51 31.86 5.27
CA LEU A 96 32.84 33.16 5.46
C LEU A 96 33.74 34.34 5.07
N SER A 97 35.06 34.16 5.16
CA SER A 97 36.08 35.16 4.79
C SER A 97 36.05 35.55 3.30
N ARG A 98 35.53 34.69 2.42
CA ARG A 98 35.45 34.92 0.98
C ARG A 98 34.11 35.48 0.52
N LEU A 99 33.18 35.73 1.44
CA LEU A 99 31.83 36.22 1.12
C LEU A 99 31.73 37.73 1.32
N SER A 100 31.12 38.42 0.36
CA SER A 100 30.63 39.78 0.58
C SER A 100 29.53 39.78 1.66
N PRO A 101 29.29 40.90 2.37
CA PRO A 101 28.25 40.97 3.40
C PRO A 101 26.86 40.58 2.87
N SER A 102 26.47 41.10 1.71
CA SER A 102 25.16 40.81 1.09
C SER A 102 25.02 39.33 0.70
N PHE A 103 26.06 38.73 0.11
CA PHE A 103 26.04 37.32 -0.25
C PHE A 103 25.99 36.43 1.01
N ARG A 104 26.72 36.82 2.06
CA ARG A 104 26.70 36.11 3.35
C ARG A 104 25.28 36.13 3.92
N ASP A 105 24.61 37.27 3.92
CA ASP A 105 23.27 37.39 4.49
C ASP A 105 22.27 36.47 3.74
N ASP A 106 22.31 36.44 2.41
CA ASP A 106 21.45 35.55 1.62
C ASP A 106 21.80 34.06 1.79
N LEU A 107 23.09 33.72 1.89
CA LEU A 107 23.53 32.35 2.16
C LEU A 107 23.12 31.88 3.56
N MET A 108 23.05 32.79 4.52
CA MET A 108 22.60 32.51 5.89
C MET A 108 21.08 32.37 6.00
N ARG A 109 20.31 32.63 4.94
CA ARG A 109 18.88 32.36 4.89
C ARG A 109 18.63 30.90 4.52
N ALA A 110 17.91 30.21 5.40
CA ALA A 110 17.73 28.75 5.33
C ALA A 110 17.09 28.25 4.02
N ASP A 111 16.23 29.02 3.34
CA ASP A 111 15.39 28.44 2.29
C ASP A 111 15.77 28.85 0.85
N ILE A 112 16.93 29.50 0.67
CA ILE A 112 17.39 29.93 -0.66
C ILE A 112 18.42 28.94 -1.23
N PRO A 113 18.23 28.41 -2.45
CA PRO A 113 19.23 27.61 -3.15
C PRO A 113 20.51 28.37 -3.45
N ILE A 114 21.67 27.74 -3.20
CA ILE A 114 22.98 28.30 -3.53
C ILE A 114 23.04 28.75 -4.99
N GLY A 115 22.50 27.95 -5.92
CA GLY A 115 22.44 28.31 -7.34
C GLY A 115 21.69 29.62 -7.62
N LYS A 116 20.58 29.87 -6.92
CA LYS A 116 19.80 31.12 -7.05
C LYS A 116 20.53 32.31 -6.41
N ILE A 117 21.24 32.10 -5.30
CA ILE A 117 22.05 33.15 -4.67
C ILE A 117 23.19 33.56 -5.62
N LEU A 118 23.90 32.61 -6.22
CA LEU A 118 24.95 32.90 -7.20
C LEU A 118 24.42 33.73 -8.39
N GLU A 119 23.23 33.40 -8.89
CA GLU A 119 22.57 34.12 -9.98
C GLU A 119 22.13 35.53 -9.58
N GLN A 120 21.52 35.71 -8.40
CA GLN A 120 21.10 37.00 -7.87
C GLN A 120 22.27 37.99 -7.72
N HIS A 121 23.43 37.48 -7.29
CA HIS A 121 24.65 38.26 -7.12
C HIS A 121 25.51 38.32 -8.39
N GLN A 122 25.05 37.72 -9.51
CA GLN A 122 25.73 37.69 -10.81
C GLN A 122 27.19 37.23 -10.72
N LEU A 123 27.45 36.24 -9.86
CA LEU A 123 28.81 35.74 -9.65
C LEU A 123 29.23 34.81 -10.78
N GLU A 124 30.29 35.20 -11.49
CA GLU A 124 30.97 34.34 -12.44
C GLU A 124 31.66 33.20 -11.68
N THR A 125 31.16 31.98 -11.89
CA THR A 125 31.65 30.78 -11.22
C THR A 125 31.76 29.62 -12.18
N ARG A 126 32.64 28.68 -11.86
CA ARG A 126 32.78 27.40 -12.56
C ARG A 126 32.74 26.26 -11.56
N ARG A 127 32.24 25.09 -11.97
CA ARG A 127 32.21 23.89 -11.13
C ARG A 127 33.34 22.96 -11.51
N GLU A 128 34.10 22.51 -10.51
CA GLU A 128 35.12 21.46 -10.66
C GLU A 128 34.65 20.20 -9.95
N ILE A 129 34.33 19.14 -10.71
CA ILE A 129 34.02 17.83 -10.12
C ILE A 129 35.30 17.24 -9.53
N VAL A 130 35.28 16.99 -8.22
CA VAL A 130 36.41 16.45 -7.46
C VAL A 130 36.35 14.93 -7.41
N LYS A 131 35.16 14.37 -7.15
CA LYS A 131 34.98 12.92 -6.97
C LYS A 131 33.55 12.52 -7.29
N MET A 132 33.39 11.35 -7.89
CA MET A 132 32.12 10.61 -7.93
C MET A 132 32.29 9.32 -7.13
N SER A 133 31.25 8.86 -6.45
CA SER A 133 31.29 7.59 -5.73
C SER A 133 29.93 6.92 -5.68
N ALA A 134 29.97 5.59 -5.51
CA ALA A 134 28.82 4.73 -5.31
C ALA A 134 29.04 3.91 -4.03
N GLY A 135 28.03 3.77 -3.18
CA GLY A 135 28.16 2.99 -1.94
C GLY A 135 27.12 3.30 -0.87
N PRO A 136 27.22 2.66 0.31
CA PRO A 136 26.33 2.92 1.43
C PRO A 136 26.58 4.30 2.04
N ARG A 137 25.57 4.83 2.75
CA ARG A 137 25.64 6.11 3.47
C ARG A 137 25.16 5.97 4.92
N PRO A 138 25.56 6.91 5.80
CA PRO A 138 25.06 6.93 7.18
C PRO A 138 23.53 7.02 7.26
N ALA A 139 22.95 6.51 8.35
CA ALA A 139 21.51 6.45 8.55
C ALA A 139 20.76 7.77 8.31
N PRO A 140 21.25 8.95 8.76
CA PRO A 140 20.54 10.22 8.53
C PRO A 140 20.32 10.54 7.04
N VAL A 141 21.25 10.13 6.17
CA VAL A 141 21.11 10.31 4.72
C VAL A 141 20.01 9.40 4.18
N ALA A 142 19.96 8.13 4.60
CA ALA A 142 18.93 7.19 4.14
C ALA A 142 17.52 7.58 4.65
N GLU A 143 17.42 8.02 5.89
CA GLU A 143 16.19 8.52 6.51
C GLU A 143 15.61 9.73 5.76
N SER A 144 16.47 10.61 5.24
CA SER A 144 16.07 11.77 4.41
C SER A 144 15.32 11.36 3.14
N PHE A 145 15.53 10.13 2.63
CA PHE A 145 14.82 9.55 1.49
C PHE A 145 13.71 8.57 1.89
N GLY A 146 13.42 8.42 3.18
CA GLY A 146 12.46 7.43 3.68
C GLY A 146 12.91 5.97 3.48
N LEU A 147 14.22 5.73 3.33
CA LEU A 147 14.79 4.40 3.07
C LEU A 147 15.32 3.77 4.36
N SER A 148 15.15 2.45 4.49
CA SER A 148 15.70 1.63 5.57
C SER A 148 16.59 0.51 5.02
N GLY A 149 17.42 -0.09 5.89
CA GLY A 149 18.34 -1.18 5.52
C GLY A 149 19.69 -0.67 5.01
N ASN A 150 20.20 -1.27 3.92
CA ASN A 150 21.51 -0.94 3.33
C ASN A 150 21.40 -0.46 1.87
N PRO A 151 20.68 0.64 1.59
CA PRO A 151 20.53 1.18 0.24
C PRO A 151 21.86 1.67 -0.32
N ARG A 152 22.02 1.53 -1.64
CA ARG A 152 23.17 2.07 -2.37
C ARG A 152 22.88 3.48 -2.83
N PHE A 153 23.84 4.37 -2.68
CA PHE A 153 23.76 5.75 -3.13
C PHE A 153 24.78 6.04 -4.20
N LEU A 154 24.43 6.99 -5.05
CA LEU A 154 25.32 7.70 -5.94
C LEU A 154 25.59 9.08 -5.35
N SER A 155 26.80 9.58 -5.57
CA SER A 155 27.18 10.88 -5.06
C SER A 155 28.24 11.53 -5.92
N ARG A 156 28.23 12.86 -5.91
CA ARG A 156 29.29 13.68 -6.49
C ARG A 156 29.74 14.73 -5.48
N GLN A 157 31.04 14.98 -5.48
CA GLN A 157 31.69 16.04 -4.74
C GLN A 157 32.30 17.01 -5.74
N TYR A 158 32.03 18.29 -5.57
CA TYR A 158 32.55 19.34 -6.45
C TYR A 158 32.87 20.61 -5.68
N ARG A 159 33.59 21.51 -6.36
CA ARG A 159 33.90 22.85 -5.86
C ARG A 159 33.31 23.89 -6.81
N ILE A 160 32.71 24.92 -6.25
CA ILE A 160 32.38 26.15 -6.97
C ILE A 160 33.58 27.07 -6.83
N ILE A 161 34.24 27.37 -7.94
CA ILE A 161 35.42 28.25 -7.99
C ILE A 161 34.98 29.66 -8.40
N HIS A 162 35.49 30.65 -7.68
CA HIS A 162 35.31 32.07 -7.97
C HIS A 162 36.64 32.80 -7.78
N HIS A 163 37.05 33.61 -8.76
CA HIS A 163 38.37 34.26 -8.79
C HIS A 163 39.54 33.30 -8.48
N GLU A 164 39.59 32.14 -9.15
CA GLU A 164 40.61 31.09 -8.96
C GLU A 164 40.69 30.46 -7.56
N HIS A 165 39.76 30.76 -6.66
CA HIS A 165 39.71 30.18 -5.32
C HIS A 165 38.43 29.35 -5.11
N PRO A 166 38.50 28.25 -4.32
CA PRO A 166 37.30 27.51 -3.94
C PRO A 166 36.37 28.36 -3.07
N LEU A 167 35.18 28.68 -3.58
CA LEU A 167 34.17 29.41 -2.84
C LEU A 167 33.30 28.45 -2.03
N ILE A 168 32.85 27.34 -2.61
CA ILE A 168 31.96 26.39 -1.94
C ILE A 168 32.40 24.98 -2.28
N HIS A 169 32.49 24.10 -1.29
CA HIS A 169 32.58 22.66 -1.49
C HIS A 169 31.19 22.05 -1.27
N ILE A 170 30.75 21.19 -2.19
CA ILE A 170 29.41 20.58 -2.15
C ILE A 170 29.55 19.07 -2.39
N GLU A 171 28.91 18.27 -1.54
CA GLU A 171 28.58 16.88 -1.79
C GLU A 171 27.07 16.74 -2.00
N GLU A 172 26.69 16.15 -3.13
CA GLU A 172 25.29 15.82 -3.43
C GLU A 172 25.17 14.29 -3.50
N VAL A 173 24.13 13.77 -2.85
CA VAL A 173 23.89 12.33 -2.68
C VAL A 173 22.45 12.01 -3.07
N PHE A 174 22.25 10.91 -3.78
CA PHE A 174 20.92 10.38 -4.10
C PHE A 174 20.93 8.84 -4.22
N PRO A 175 19.80 8.15 -3.97
CA PRO A 175 19.73 6.70 -4.08
C PRO A 175 20.04 6.23 -5.51
N ALA A 176 20.77 5.12 -5.66
CA ALA A 176 21.09 4.55 -6.97
C ALA A 176 19.86 4.06 -7.75
N GLY A 177 18.74 3.78 -7.05
CA GLY A 177 17.45 3.48 -7.68
C GLY A 177 16.71 4.72 -8.18
N LEU A 178 17.02 5.91 -7.65
CA LEU A 178 16.38 7.16 -8.05
C LEU A 178 16.90 7.59 -9.43
N PHE A 179 16.02 8.13 -10.27
CA PHE A 179 16.33 8.51 -11.66
C PHE A 179 16.75 7.34 -12.57
N SER A 180 16.54 6.09 -12.13
CA SER A 180 16.78 4.88 -12.93
C SER A 180 15.78 4.70 -14.08
N GLY A 181 14.69 5.49 -14.09
CA GLY A 181 13.59 5.32 -15.05
C GLY A 181 12.74 4.06 -14.79
N GLU A 182 13.12 3.22 -13.83
CA GLU A 182 12.30 2.09 -13.36
C GLU A 182 11.22 2.63 -12.43
N ILE A 183 10.01 2.78 -12.94
CA ILE A 183 8.83 3.02 -12.11
C ILE A 183 8.55 1.75 -11.33
N ARG A 184 8.58 1.82 -9.99
CA ARG A 184 8.02 0.80 -9.13
C ARG A 184 6.66 1.26 -8.63
N VAL A 185 5.65 0.41 -8.76
CA VAL A 185 4.32 0.65 -8.18
C VAL A 185 4.18 -0.25 -6.96
N VAL A 186 3.75 0.31 -5.84
CA VAL A 186 3.43 -0.44 -4.61
C VAL A 186 1.95 -0.26 -4.31
N ILE A 187 1.27 -1.38 -4.04
CA ILE A 187 -0.13 -1.44 -3.65
C ILE A 187 -0.19 -1.97 -2.22
N ASP A 188 -0.77 -1.16 -1.33
CA ASP A 188 -1.17 -1.57 0.01
C ASP A 188 -2.69 -1.72 0.03
N ALA A 189 -3.18 -2.95 0.19
CA ALA A 189 -4.59 -3.29 0.11
C ALA A 189 -5.11 -3.90 1.43
N PRO A 190 -6.35 -3.56 1.84
CA PRO A 190 -6.96 -4.12 3.04
C PRO A 190 -7.29 -5.61 2.87
N SER A 191 -7.35 -6.38 3.96
CA SER A 191 -8.20 -7.59 3.98
C SER A 191 -9.67 -7.19 4.21
N ARG A 192 -10.59 -8.16 4.23
CA ARG A 192 -12.00 -7.87 4.49
C ARG A 192 -12.71 -9.00 5.21
N LEU A 193 -13.65 -8.64 6.08
CA LEU A 193 -14.67 -9.53 6.59
C LEU A 193 -15.87 -9.54 5.65
N HIS A 194 -16.44 -10.73 5.45
CA HIS A 194 -17.71 -10.93 4.76
C HIS A 194 -18.74 -11.42 5.77
N LEU A 195 -19.60 -10.51 6.23
CA LEU A 195 -20.51 -10.71 7.36
C LEU A 195 -21.74 -11.54 6.97
N GLY A 196 -22.13 -11.54 5.68
CA GLY A 196 -23.25 -12.35 5.20
C GLY A 196 -23.74 -11.98 3.80
N LEU A 197 -24.65 -12.82 3.27
CA LEU A 197 -25.41 -12.58 2.03
C LEU A 197 -26.89 -12.35 2.38
N LEU A 198 -27.53 -11.36 1.77
CA LEU A 198 -28.91 -10.95 2.05
C LEU A 198 -29.95 -11.93 1.48
N ASP A 199 -30.02 -12.05 0.16
CA ASP A 199 -31.08 -12.80 -0.53
C ASP A 199 -30.50 -14.01 -1.27
N MET A 200 -30.53 -15.15 -0.60
CA MET A 200 -30.22 -16.45 -1.21
C MET A 200 -31.50 -17.24 -1.54
N ASN A 201 -32.63 -16.56 -1.73
CA ASN A 201 -33.92 -17.15 -2.09
C ASN A 201 -34.32 -16.81 -3.54
N GLY A 202 -34.17 -15.55 -3.95
CA GLY A 202 -34.35 -15.13 -5.34
C GLY A 202 -35.80 -14.86 -5.79
N SER A 203 -36.79 -14.97 -4.90
CA SER A 203 -38.21 -14.83 -5.27
C SER A 203 -38.61 -13.46 -5.81
N LEU A 204 -37.82 -12.41 -5.53
CA LEU A 204 -38.03 -11.06 -6.05
C LEU A 204 -37.19 -10.74 -7.32
N GLY A 205 -36.54 -11.75 -7.92
CA GLY A 205 -35.75 -11.57 -9.15
C GLY A 205 -34.36 -10.95 -8.90
N ARG A 206 -33.86 -11.01 -7.66
CA ARG A 206 -32.48 -10.67 -7.30
C ARG A 206 -31.93 -11.68 -6.30
N ILE A 207 -30.62 -11.92 -6.34
CA ILE A 207 -29.92 -12.80 -5.40
C ILE A 207 -28.63 -12.16 -4.90
N ASP A 208 -28.01 -12.80 -3.90
CA ASP A 208 -26.79 -12.39 -3.22
C ASP A 208 -27.00 -11.17 -2.31
N GLY A 209 -26.24 -10.08 -2.47
CA GLY A 209 -26.29 -8.91 -1.59
C GLY A 209 -25.33 -9.07 -0.41
N GLY A 210 -24.08 -8.67 -0.59
CA GLY A 210 -23.04 -8.81 0.41
C GLY A 210 -23.09 -7.72 1.49
N ILE A 211 -22.77 -8.10 2.72
CA ILE A 211 -22.45 -7.19 3.84
C ILE A 211 -21.00 -7.46 4.27
N GLY A 212 -20.20 -6.42 4.47
CA GLY A 212 -18.79 -6.60 4.78
C GLY A 212 -18.09 -5.39 5.39
N LEU A 213 -16.86 -5.62 5.84
CA LEU A 213 -16.01 -4.62 6.48
C LEU A 213 -14.57 -4.77 5.98
N ALA A 214 -13.96 -3.69 5.51
CA ALA A 214 -12.53 -3.69 5.22
C ALA A 214 -11.71 -3.62 6.52
N LEU A 215 -10.65 -4.41 6.62
CA LEU A 215 -9.75 -4.43 7.78
C LEU A 215 -8.40 -3.80 7.44
N ASP A 216 -7.81 -3.16 8.44
CA ASP A 216 -6.47 -2.57 8.33
C ASP A 216 -5.40 -3.65 8.35
N GLU A 217 -5.50 -4.55 9.33
CA GLU A 217 -4.67 -5.75 9.44
C GLU A 217 -5.53 -7.04 9.51
N PRO A 218 -5.07 -8.16 8.91
CA PRO A 218 -3.86 -8.25 8.11
C PRO A 218 -4.03 -7.52 6.76
N ARG A 219 -2.96 -6.91 6.23
CA ARG A 219 -2.95 -6.29 4.90
C ARG A 219 -2.21 -7.12 3.86
N LEU A 220 -2.41 -6.74 2.59
CA LEU A 220 -1.64 -7.23 1.45
C LEU A 220 -0.77 -6.09 0.92
N VAL A 221 0.53 -6.33 0.77
CA VAL A 221 1.45 -5.37 0.13
C VAL A 221 2.09 -6.04 -1.08
N LEU A 222 1.82 -5.49 -2.27
CA LEU A 222 2.31 -5.99 -3.56
C LEU A 222 3.07 -4.87 -4.27
N SER A 223 4.33 -5.12 -4.63
CA SER A 223 5.09 -4.22 -5.51
C SER A 223 5.24 -4.79 -6.91
N ALA A 224 5.38 -3.92 -7.91
CA ALA A 224 5.58 -4.31 -9.29
C ALA A 224 6.53 -3.34 -10.00
N ARG A 225 7.33 -3.86 -10.94
CA ARG A 225 8.06 -3.05 -11.93
C ARG A 225 8.00 -3.72 -13.30
N LYS A 226 8.23 -2.94 -14.36
CA LYS A 226 8.25 -3.49 -15.73
C LYS A 226 9.36 -4.52 -15.88
N SER A 227 9.10 -5.55 -16.67
CA SER A 227 10.05 -6.64 -16.98
C SER A 227 9.80 -7.20 -18.39
N GLU A 228 10.72 -8.06 -18.84
CA GLU A 228 10.56 -8.78 -20.12
C GLU A 228 9.52 -9.91 -20.05
N ALA A 229 9.33 -10.51 -18.87
CA ALA A 229 8.39 -11.62 -18.65
C ALA A 229 7.69 -11.51 -17.29
N PHE A 230 6.48 -12.07 -17.20
CA PHE A 230 5.76 -12.12 -15.93
C PHE A 230 6.48 -13.02 -14.93
N ALA A 231 6.87 -12.44 -13.80
CA ALA A 231 7.53 -13.14 -12.72
C ALA A 231 6.91 -12.72 -11.38
N VAL A 232 6.90 -13.61 -10.39
CA VAL A 232 6.38 -13.32 -9.05
C VAL A 232 7.32 -13.90 -8.00
N GLU A 233 7.77 -13.05 -7.09
CA GLU A 233 8.51 -13.41 -5.90
C GLU A 233 7.68 -13.17 -4.64
N GLY A 234 8.03 -13.84 -3.53
CA GLY A 234 7.26 -13.81 -2.30
C GLY A 234 5.95 -14.59 -2.38
N GLY A 235 5.18 -14.58 -1.29
CA GLY A 235 3.94 -15.35 -1.15
C GLY A 235 4.12 -16.88 -1.26
N ASP A 236 3.03 -17.60 -1.02
CA ASP A 236 2.93 -19.05 -1.27
C ASP A 236 2.59 -19.37 -2.74
N ALA A 237 2.50 -20.66 -3.07
CA ALA A 237 2.22 -21.10 -4.44
C ALA A 237 0.87 -20.60 -4.98
N ASP A 238 -0.19 -20.60 -4.16
CA ASP A 238 -1.53 -20.09 -4.53
C ASP A 238 -1.47 -18.58 -4.82
N ALA A 239 -0.77 -17.79 -4.01
CA ALA A 239 -0.61 -16.36 -4.28
C ALA A 239 0.07 -16.11 -5.62
N ARG A 240 1.19 -16.80 -5.88
CA ARG A 240 1.95 -16.63 -7.14
C ARG A 240 1.11 -16.99 -8.34
N GLU A 241 0.37 -18.10 -8.28
CA GLU A 241 -0.56 -18.49 -9.35
C GLU A 241 -1.64 -17.43 -9.58
N ARG A 242 -2.24 -16.88 -8.51
CA ARG A 242 -3.27 -15.84 -8.62
C ARG A 242 -2.75 -14.54 -9.20
N VAL A 243 -1.55 -14.11 -8.81
CA VAL A 243 -0.90 -12.92 -9.37
C VAL A 243 -0.64 -13.14 -10.86
N LEU A 244 -0.03 -14.26 -11.25
CA LEU A 244 0.22 -14.57 -12.67
C LEU A 244 -1.07 -14.65 -13.49
N ALA A 245 -2.12 -15.28 -12.96
CA ALA A 245 -3.42 -15.38 -13.62
C ALA A 245 -4.08 -14.00 -13.81
N ALA A 246 -4.01 -13.13 -12.81
CA ALA A 246 -4.53 -11.76 -12.89
C ALA A 246 -3.73 -10.92 -13.89
N ALA A 247 -2.40 -11.00 -13.86
CA ALA A 247 -1.52 -10.30 -14.79
C ALA A 247 -1.80 -10.72 -16.25
N ALA A 248 -1.95 -12.02 -16.51
CA ALA A 248 -2.29 -12.55 -17.82
C ALA A 248 -3.68 -12.08 -18.29
N ALA A 249 -4.68 -12.09 -17.41
CA ALA A 249 -6.03 -11.66 -17.73
C ALA A 249 -6.09 -10.17 -18.11
N VAL A 250 -5.41 -9.31 -17.33
CA VAL A 250 -5.36 -7.86 -17.55
C VAL A 250 -4.54 -7.54 -18.80
N SER A 251 -3.35 -8.14 -18.95
CA SER A 251 -2.49 -7.95 -20.12
C SER A 251 -3.21 -8.31 -21.42
N LYS A 252 -3.91 -9.45 -21.45
CA LYS A 252 -4.73 -9.86 -22.60
C LYS A 252 -5.89 -8.92 -22.86
N SER A 253 -6.61 -8.49 -21.81
CA SER A 253 -7.80 -7.64 -21.96
C SER A 253 -7.45 -6.22 -22.45
N LEU A 254 -6.28 -5.72 -22.08
CA LEU A 254 -5.83 -4.35 -22.37
C LEU A 254 -4.78 -4.28 -23.49
N ASN A 255 -4.38 -5.43 -24.04
CA ASN A 255 -3.32 -5.57 -25.03
C ASN A 255 -2.05 -4.81 -24.64
N LEU A 256 -1.58 -5.06 -23.41
CA LEU A 256 -0.44 -4.33 -22.85
C LEU A 256 0.85 -4.64 -23.62
N PRO A 257 1.74 -3.65 -23.82
CA PRO A 257 2.92 -3.80 -24.67
C PRO A 257 4.08 -4.56 -23.99
N GLY A 258 3.91 -5.03 -22.75
CA GLY A 258 4.96 -5.77 -22.05
C GLY A 258 4.47 -6.46 -20.77
N ALA A 259 5.43 -6.91 -19.96
CA ALA A 259 5.20 -7.64 -18.73
C ALA A 259 5.70 -6.88 -17.48
N ALA A 260 5.47 -7.50 -16.32
CA ALA A 260 5.95 -6.98 -15.04
C ALA A 260 6.44 -8.11 -14.15
N GLU A 261 7.44 -7.82 -13.33
CA GLU A 261 7.75 -8.63 -12.16
C GLU A 261 7.00 -8.09 -10.96
N PHE A 262 6.53 -8.99 -10.11
CA PHE A 262 5.78 -8.68 -8.91
C PHE A 262 6.50 -9.25 -7.69
N VAL A 263 6.43 -8.53 -6.57
CA VAL A 263 6.91 -9.02 -5.27
C VAL A 263 5.76 -8.90 -4.27
N VAL A 264 5.31 -10.04 -3.75
CA VAL A 264 4.36 -10.10 -2.63
C VAL A 264 5.16 -9.92 -1.33
N GLN A 265 5.12 -8.70 -0.76
CA GLN A 265 5.91 -8.32 0.41
C GLN A 265 5.23 -8.76 1.71
N GLU A 266 3.93 -8.52 1.80
CA GLU A 266 3.08 -8.93 2.92
C GLU A 266 1.79 -9.55 2.38
N ASP A 267 1.29 -10.59 3.05
CA ASP A 267 0.08 -11.31 2.68
C ASP A 267 -0.48 -12.07 3.88
N PHE A 268 -1.69 -12.61 3.73
CA PHE A 268 -2.40 -13.37 4.74
C PHE A 268 -2.92 -14.70 4.19
N PRO A 269 -3.27 -15.67 5.06
CA PRO A 269 -3.66 -17.01 4.63
C PRO A 269 -4.78 -17.01 3.59
N GLY A 270 -4.65 -17.87 2.57
CA GLY A 270 -5.70 -18.13 1.60
C GLY A 270 -6.85 -18.93 2.22
N HIS A 271 -8.06 -18.77 1.68
CA HIS A 271 -9.22 -19.62 2.03
C HIS A 271 -9.67 -19.58 3.50
N VAL A 272 -9.27 -18.53 4.24
CA VAL A 272 -9.71 -18.31 5.63
C VAL A 272 -10.87 -17.33 5.77
N GLY A 273 -11.45 -16.84 4.66
CA GLY A 273 -12.59 -15.91 4.72
C GLY A 273 -12.21 -14.43 4.69
N LEU A 274 -10.93 -14.11 4.45
CA LEU A 274 -10.41 -12.74 4.38
C LEU A 274 -10.25 -12.19 2.97
N GLY A 275 -10.73 -12.93 1.96
CA GLY A 275 -10.80 -12.50 0.56
C GLY A 275 -9.47 -12.21 -0.15
N ARG A 276 -8.39 -12.84 0.32
CA ARG A 276 -7.02 -12.77 -0.23
C ARG A 276 -6.98 -12.80 -1.76
N GLY A 277 -7.65 -13.77 -2.37
CA GLY A 277 -7.58 -13.96 -3.83
C GLY A 277 -8.19 -12.83 -4.65
N THR A 278 -9.10 -12.04 -4.08
CA THR A 278 -9.59 -10.82 -4.74
C THR A 278 -8.60 -9.68 -4.57
N GLN A 279 -7.99 -9.53 -3.38
CA GLN A 279 -7.02 -8.47 -3.15
C GLN A 279 -5.76 -8.66 -3.97
N LEU A 280 -5.25 -9.89 -4.08
CA LEU A 280 -4.13 -10.20 -4.99
C LEU A 280 -4.48 -9.83 -6.43
N ALA A 281 -5.64 -10.27 -6.93
CA ALA A 281 -6.05 -10.00 -8.29
C ALA A 281 -6.20 -8.50 -8.60
N LEU A 282 -6.84 -7.74 -7.70
CA LEU A 282 -7.04 -6.30 -7.86
C LEU A 282 -5.75 -5.51 -7.69
N SER A 283 -4.88 -5.91 -6.75
CA SER A 283 -3.57 -5.29 -6.56
C SER A 283 -2.68 -5.49 -7.79
N THR A 284 -2.62 -6.71 -8.33
CA THR A 284 -1.88 -7.01 -9.55
C THR A 284 -2.42 -6.22 -10.74
N ALA A 285 -3.74 -6.22 -10.93
CA ALA A 285 -4.39 -5.49 -12.01
C ALA A 285 -4.12 -3.97 -11.92
N CYS A 286 -4.24 -3.40 -10.72
CA CYS A 286 -3.99 -1.99 -10.46
C CYS A 286 -2.53 -1.63 -10.71
N ALA A 287 -1.59 -2.40 -10.13
CA ALA A 287 -0.16 -2.18 -10.29
C ALA A 287 0.26 -2.23 -11.77
N LEU A 288 -0.24 -3.23 -12.51
CA LEU A 288 0.07 -3.39 -13.92
C LEU A 288 -0.49 -2.23 -14.76
N CYS A 289 -1.73 -1.80 -14.52
CA CYS A 289 -2.29 -0.63 -15.21
C CYS A 289 -1.46 0.63 -14.95
N ARG A 290 -1.09 0.87 -13.69
CA ARG A 290 -0.28 2.02 -13.26
C ARG A 290 1.10 2.04 -13.92
N LEU A 291 1.78 0.89 -14.00
CA LEU A 291 3.07 0.76 -14.70
C LEU A 291 2.98 1.17 -16.17
N TYR A 292 1.87 0.87 -16.83
CA TYR A 292 1.64 1.20 -18.24
C TYR A 292 0.86 2.51 -18.45
N GLY A 293 0.76 3.36 -17.42
CA GLY A 293 0.14 4.67 -17.52
C GLY A 293 -1.36 4.63 -17.78
N GLN A 294 -2.03 3.53 -17.42
CA GLN A 294 -3.47 3.38 -17.54
C GLN A 294 -4.15 3.57 -16.17
N GLU A 295 -5.27 4.27 -16.18
CA GLU A 295 -6.14 4.41 -15.01
C GLU A 295 -7.47 3.71 -15.28
N TRP A 296 -7.82 2.77 -14.41
CA TRP A 296 -9.07 2.02 -14.48
C TRP A 296 -9.75 2.03 -13.13
N ASN A 297 -11.08 2.09 -13.13
CA ASN A 297 -11.82 1.92 -11.89
C ASN A 297 -11.76 0.46 -11.44
N THR A 298 -11.90 0.24 -10.13
CA THR A 298 -11.75 -1.07 -9.51
C THR A 298 -12.77 -2.10 -10.01
N ARG A 299 -13.97 -1.68 -10.43
CA ARG A 299 -15.02 -2.58 -10.91
C ARG A 299 -14.67 -3.17 -12.27
N ASP A 300 -14.08 -2.38 -13.16
CA ASP A 300 -13.58 -2.85 -14.45
C ASP A 300 -12.40 -3.82 -14.26
N LEU A 301 -11.49 -3.51 -13.34
CA LEU A 301 -10.39 -4.42 -12.98
C LEU A 301 -10.91 -5.75 -12.39
N ALA A 302 -11.93 -5.69 -11.54
CA ALA A 302 -12.59 -6.88 -11.01
C ALA A 302 -13.23 -7.71 -12.12
N ARG A 303 -13.89 -7.07 -13.09
CA ARG A 303 -14.47 -7.75 -14.25
C ARG A 303 -13.39 -8.46 -15.08
N MET A 304 -12.28 -7.79 -15.38
CA MET A 304 -11.17 -8.36 -16.15
C MET A 304 -10.53 -9.56 -15.44
N THR A 305 -10.45 -9.51 -14.12
CA THR A 305 -9.85 -10.57 -13.29
C THR A 305 -10.85 -11.64 -12.82
N GLY A 306 -12.11 -11.56 -13.24
CA GLY A 306 -13.16 -12.52 -12.88
C GLY A 306 -13.51 -12.51 -11.39
N ARG A 307 -13.54 -11.34 -10.76
CA ARG A 307 -13.90 -11.13 -9.34
C ARG A 307 -15.23 -10.40 -9.20
N GLY A 308 -15.92 -10.64 -8.09
CA GLY A 308 -17.16 -9.94 -7.72
C GLY A 308 -18.47 -10.58 -8.18
N GLY A 309 -18.48 -11.82 -8.68
CA GLY A 309 -19.69 -12.46 -9.25
C GLY A 309 -20.74 -12.99 -8.24
N THR A 310 -20.52 -12.82 -6.94
CA THR A 310 -21.50 -13.13 -5.86
C THR A 310 -21.61 -11.93 -4.93
N SER A 311 -20.48 -11.45 -4.43
CA SER A 311 -20.43 -10.32 -3.48
C SER A 311 -19.45 -9.26 -3.99
N GLY A 312 -19.88 -8.01 -3.95
CA GLY A 312 -19.10 -6.83 -4.31
C GLY A 312 -18.20 -6.35 -3.17
N ILE A 313 -18.38 -6.87 -1.96
CA ILE A 313 -17.63 -6.49 -0.75
C ILE A 313 -16.14 -6.48 -1.01
N GLY A 314 -15.58 -7.54 -1.60
CA GLY A 314 -14.14 -7.59 -1.83
C GLY A 314 -13.61 -6.50 -2.76
N THR A 315 -14.37 -6.19 -3.81
CA THR A 315 -14.04 -5.15 -4.78
C THR A 315 -14.23 -3.76 -4.17
N ALA A 316 -15.30 -3.56 -3.40
CA ALA A 316 -15.60 -2.31 -2.73
C ALA A 316 -14.65 -2.01 -1.57
N SER A 317 -14.20 -3.02 -0.82
CA SER A 317 -13.16 -2.88 0.21
C SER A 317 -11.84 -2.40 -0.42
N PHE A 318 -11.45 -2.94 -1.57
CA PHE A 318 -10.27 -2.45 -2.30
C PHE A 318 -10.46 -1.02 -2.80
N ALA A 319 -11.66 -0.65 -3.25
CA ALA A 319 -11.90 0.68 -3.82
C ALA A 319 -12.00 1.79 -2.76
N ALA A 320 -12.70 1.54 -1.66
CA ALA A 320 -13.14 2.58 -0.74
C ALA A 320 -12.98 2.26 0.76
N GLY A 321 -12.73 1.00 1.12
CA GLY A 321 -12.74 0.56 2.51
C GLY A 321 -14.09 0.77 3.22
N GLY A 322 -14.05 0.74 4.55
CA GLY A 322 -15.18 0.96 5.43
C GLY A 322 -16.14 -0.22 5.54
N PHE A 323 -17.32 0.07 6.08
CA PHE A 323 -18.48 -0.83 6.12
C PHE A 323 -19.26 -0.73 4.81
N LEU A 324 -19.64 -1.88 4.27
CA LEU A 324 -20.12 -2.01 2.90
C LEU A 324 -21.37 -2.89 2.84
N LEU A 325 -22.33 -2.46 2.04
CA LEU A 325 -23.50 -3.25 1.66
C LEU A 325 -23.72 -3.12 0.15
N ASP A 326 -23.80 -4.25 -0.55
CA ASP A 326 -24.10 -4.30 -1.99
C ASP A 326 -25.51 -4.84 -2.27
N GLY A 327 -26.01 -4.55 -3.48
CA GLY A 327 -27.38 -4.88 -3.90
C GLY A 327 -27.52 -6.23 -4.60
N GLY A 328 -26.48 -7.07 -4.59
CA GLY A 328 -26.46 -8.35 -5.28
C GLY A 328 -26.70 -8.23 -6.79
N HIS A 329 -27.22 -9.28 -7.40
CA HIS A 329 -27.35 -9.41 -8.85
C HIS A 329 -28.80 -9.63 -9.26
N SER A 330 -29.13 -9.22 -10.49
CA SER A 330 -30.40 -9.63 -11.10
C SER A 330 -30.43 -11.13 -11.36
N PHE A 331 -31.58 -11.77 -11.09
CA PHE A 331 -31.74 -13.22 -11.08
C PHE A 331 -32.90 -13.68 -11.96
N GLY A 332 -32.64 -14.66 -12.83
CA GLY A 332 -33.62 -15.23 -13.74
C GLY A 332 -32.99 -15.76 -15.03
N VAL A 333 -33.81 -16.41 -15.88
CA VAL A 333 -33.34 -17.10 -17.11
C VAL A 333 -32.59 -16.18 -18.08
N VAL A 334 -32.96 -14.89 -18.13
CA VAL A 334 -32.39 -13.89 -19.05
C VAL A 334 -31.71 -12.73 -18.30
N MET A 335 -31.33 -12.95 -17.03
CA MET A 335 -30.72 -11.92 -16.16
C MET A 335 -29.21 -12.16 -15.98
N GLU A 336 -28.57 -11.35 -15.13
CA GLU A 336 -27.12 -11.47 -14.88
C GLU A 336 -26.72 -12.83 -14.29
N LYS A 337 -27.57 -13.42 -13.43
CA LYS A 337 -27.37 -14.76 -12.89
C LYS A 337 -28.61 -15.63 -13.13
N ALA A 338 -28.37 -16.85 -13.59
CA ALA A 338 -29.39 -17.90 -13.73
C ALA A 338 -29.29 -18.99 -12.67
N ALA A 339 -28.25 -18.97 -11.83
CA ALA A 339 -28.03 -19.96 -10.76
C ALA A 339 -27.31 -19.33 -9.56
N PHE A 340 -27.49 -19.94 -8.37
CA PHE A 340 -26.73 -19.63 -7.17
C PHE A 340 -25.32 -20.18 -7.32
N LEU A 341 -24.36 -19.29 -7.55
CA LEU A 341 -22.97 -19.64 -7.80
C LEU A 341 -22.02 -18.74 -7.00
N PRO A 342 -20.88 -19.29 -6.54
CA PRO A 342 -19.82 -18.50 -5.94
C PRO A 342 -19.12 -17.62 -6.97
N SER A 343 -18.33 -16.65 -6.49
CA SER A 343 -17.75 -15.60 -7.34
C SER A 343 -16.73 -16.18 -8.32
N SER A 344 -16.02 -17.23 -7.90
CA SER A 344 -15.06 -17.98 -8.71
C SER A 344 -15.71 -18.71 -9.90
N ALA A 345 -17.00 -19.04 -9.81
CA ALA A 345 -17.77 -19.75 -10.83
C ALA A 345 -18.70 -18.83 -11.66
N SER A 346 -18.87 -17.57 -11.25
CA SER A 346 -19.77 -16.60 -11.87
C SER A 346 -19.03 -15.74 -12.92
N ARG A 347 -18.66 -16.36 -14.05
CA ARG A 347 -17.92 -15.68 -15.13
C ARG A 347 -18.81 -14.69 -15.88
N GLY A 348 -18.28 -13.50 -16.18
CA GLY A 348 -18.99 -12.46 -16.94
C GLY A 348 -20.02 -11.68 -16.14
N VAL A 349 -20.23 -12.03 -14.87
CA VAL A 349 -21.09 -11.26 -13.94
C VAL A 349 -20.31 -10.05 -13.46
N ARG A 350 -20.91 -8.86 -13.58
CA ARG A 350 -20.30 -7.61 -13.12
C ARG A 350 -20.40 -7.53 -11.59
N PRO A 351 -19.41 -6.96 -10.90
CA PRO A 351 -19.54 -6.68 -9.47
C PRO A 351 -20.82 -5.88 -9.17
N PRO A 352 -21.57 -6.27 -8.13
CA PRO A 352 -22.84 -5.64 -7.80
C PRO A 352 -22.64 -4.19 -7.37
N GLU A 353 -23.70 -3.37 -7.50
CA GLU A 353 -23.69 -1.99 -7.03
C GLU A 353 -23.58 -1.95 -5.50
N VAL A 354 -22.70 -1.09 -5.00
CA VAL A 354 -22.61 -0.78 -3.57
C VAL A 354 -23.78 0.15 -3.23
N LEU A 355 -24.71 -0.32 -2.43
CA LEU A 355 -25.87 0.45 -1.97
C LEU A 355 -25.51 1.37 -0.80
N LEU A 356 -24.56 0.95 0.03
CA LEU A 356 -24.08 1.73 1.17
C LEU A 356 -22.58 1.53 1.35
N ARG A 357 -21.87 2.63 1.52
CA ARG A 357 -20.54 2.69 2.13
C ARG A 357 -20.60 3.66 3.29
N ARG A 358 -20.21 3.23 4.49
CA ARG A 358 -20.02 4.11 5.65
C ARG A 358 -18.66 3.89 6.28
N GLU A 359 -18.18 4.91 6.95
CA GLU A 359 -17.04 4.75 7.85
C GLU A 359 -17.48 3.91 9.04
N PHE A 360 -16.62 2.98 9.43
CA PHE A 360 -16.79 2.20 10.63
C PHE A 360 -16.17 2.98 11.80
N PRO A 361 -16.84 3.10 12.96
CA PRO A 361 -16.37 3.94 14.06
C PRO A 361 -14.95 3.58 14.51
N GLU A 362 -14.06 4.57 14.65
CA GLU A 362 -12.65 4.33 15.00
C GLU A 362 -12.48 3.79 16.43
N ALA A 363 -13.44 4.10 17.32
CA ALA A 363 -13.48 3.60 18.69
C ALA A 363 -13.65 2.07 18.72
N TRP A 364 -14.39 1.51 17.76
CA TRP A 364 -14.66 0.09 17.68
C TRP A 364 -13.44 -0.67 17.15
N LYS A 365 -13.17 -1.81 17.78
CA LYS A 365 -12.10 -2.74 17.43
C LYS A 365 -12.68 -4.03 16.91
N VAL A 366 -11.84 -4.74 16.17
CA VAL A 366 -12.14 -6.06 15.62
C VAL A 366 -11.09 -7.02 16.15
N LEU A 367 -11.50 -7.98 16.97
CA LEU A 367 -10.65 -9.11 17.30
C LEU A 367 -10.85 -10.19 16.25
N LEU A 368 -9.80 -10.50 15.50
CA LEU A 368 -9.80 -11.53 14.46
C LEU A 368 -9.11 -12.78 14.98
N VAL A 369 -9.81 -13.91 14.92
CA VAL A 369 -9.31 -15.22 15.33
C VAL A 369 -9.30 -16.14 14.12
N ILE A 370 -8.13 -16.66 13.75
CA ILE A 370 -7.95 -17.57 12.61
C ILE A 370 -7.43 -18.90 13.14
N PRO A 371 -8.31 -19.90 13.35
CA PRO A 371 -7.92 -21.23 13.78
C PRO A 371 -7.14 -21.99 12.70
N ASP A 372 -6.19 -22.84 13.10
CA ASP A 372 -5.42 -23.72 12.21
C ASP A 372 -6.18 -25.00 11.86
N VAL A 373 -7.44 -24.85 11.46
CA VAL A 373 -8.28 -25.92 10.94
C VAL A 373 -8.15 -26.03 9.41
N PRO A 374 -8.52 -27.17 8.80
CA PRO A 374 -8.56 -27.27 7.35
C PRO A 374 -9.31 -26.08 6.72
N PRO A 375 -8.81 -25.52 5.61
CA PRO A 375 -9.44 -24.36 4.99
C PRO A 375 -10.92 -24.60 4.68
N GLY A 376 -11.68 -23.50 4.68
CA GLY A 376 -13.09 -23.51 4.35
C GLY A 376 -13.36 -24.01 2.92
N ALA A 377 -14.64 -24.29 2.64
CA ALA A 377 -15.05 -24.68 1.30
C ALA A 377 -14.63 -23.63 0.26
N SER A 378 -14.01 -24.07 -0.84
CA SER A 378 -13.56 -23.19 -1.91
C SER A 378 -13.65 -23.87 -3.28
N GLY A 379 -13.78 -23.07 -4.33
CA GLY A 379 -13.77 -23.57 -5.71
C GLY A 379 -14.92 -24.53 -6.00
N GLY A 380 -14.61 -25.78 -6.39
CA GLY A 380 -15.62 -26.79 -6.74
C GLY A 380 -16.54 -27.15 -5.58
N THR A 381 -15.98 -27.36 -4.38
CA THR A 381 -16.75 -27.68 -3.17
C THR A 381 -17.72 -26.55 -2.80
N GLU A 382 -17.30 -25.30 -2.96
CA GLU A 382 -18.16 -24.14 -2.70
C GLU A 382 -19.36 -24.11 -3.65
N LYS A 383 -19.14 -24.37 -4.95
CA LYS A 383 -20.21 -24.43 -5.96
C LYS A 383 -21.29 -25.47 -5.60
N ASP A 384 -20.88 -26.63 -5.10
CA ASP A 384 -21.79 -27.70 -4.70
C ASP A 384 -22.64 -27.29 -3.48
N LEU A 385 -22.07 -26.52 -2.55
CA LEU A 385 -22.79 -26.01 -1.38
C LEU A 385 -23.87 -24.99 -1.75
N PHE A 386 -23.56 -24.02 -2.62
CA PHE A 386 -24.58 -23.08 -3.11
C PHE A 386 -25.73 -23.82 -3.79
N SER A 387 -25.42 -24.83 -4.61
CA SER A 387 -26.43 -25.62 -5.31
C SER A 387 -27.27 -26.49 -4.36
N ARG A 388 -26.68 -26.96 -3.26
CA ARG A 388 -27.34 -27.84 -2.28
C ARG A 388 -28.23 -27.10 -1.30
N TYR A 389 -27.84 -25.89 -0.89
CA TYR A 389 -28.49 -25.15 0.20
C TYR A 389 -29.28 -23.93 -0.25
N CYS A 390 -29.25 -23.59 -1.55
CA CYS A 390 -30.11 -22.54 -2.11
C CYS A 390 -31.24 -23.16 -2.95
N PRO A 391 -32.45 -22.56 -2.93
CA PRO A 391 -32.80 -21.34 -2.21
C PRO A 391 -32.95 -21.55 -0.70
N VAL A 392 -32.53 -20.58 0.10
CA VAL A 392 -32.79 -20.57 1.55
C VAL A 392 -34.26 -20.17 1.83
N PRO A 393 -34.81 -20.44 3.03
CA PRO A 393 -36.19 -20.08 3.37
C PRO A 393 -36.46 -18.57 3.25
N LEU A 394 -37.59 -18.20 2.63
CA LEU A 394 -37.96 -16.79 2.41
C LEU A 394 -38.18 -16.02 3.71
N GLU A 395 -38.70 -16.69 4.74
CA GLU A 395 -38.89 -16.11 6.07
C GLU A 395 -37.56 -15.66 6.70
N GLU A 396 -36.50 -16.46 6.56
CA GLU A 396 -35.16 -16.10 7.07
C GLU A 396 -34.57 -14.92 6.29
N VAL A 397 -34.77 -14.85 4.97
CA VAL A 397 -34.36 -13.69 4.15
C VAL A 397 -35.11 -12.42 4.58
N ARG A 398 -36.42 -12.51 4.80
CA ARG A 398 -37.24 -11.37 5.26
C ARG A 398 -36.80 -10.88 6.62
N GLU A 399 -36.53 -11.79 7.55
CA GLU A 399 -36.00 -11.45 8.87
C GLU A 399 -34.62 -10.80 8.77
N LEU A 400 -33.72 -11.37 7.96
CA LEU A 400 -32.38 -10.81 7.76
C LEU A 400 -32.43 -9.39 7.17
N CYS A 401 -33.23 -9.16 6.13
CA CYS A 401 -33.39 -7.82 5.54
C CYS A 401 -34.01 -6.83 6.55
N HIS A 402 -34.98 -7.27 7.35
CA HIS A 402 -35.56 -6.44 8.41
C HIS A 402 -34.51 -6.09 9.48
N LEU A 403 -33.75 -7.08 9.95
CA LEU A 403 -32.68 -6.91 10.93
C LEU A 403 -31.60 -5.94 10.44
N VAL A 404 -31.21 -6.03 9.17
CA VAL A 404 -30.20 -5.15 8.58
C VAL A 404 -30.69 -3.70 8.57
N VAL A 405 -31.91 -3.45 8.08
CA VAL A 405 -32.44 -2.09 7.93
C VAL A 405 -32.87 -1.48 9.27
N ALA A 406 -33.42 -2.28 10.18
CA ALA A 406 -34.00 -1.81 11.44
C ALA A 406 -33.07 -1.89 12.65
N SER A 407 -31.92 -2.58 12.55
CA SER A 407 -30.99 -2.75 13.67
C SER A 407 -29.53 -2.56 13.27
N LEU A 408 -28.99 -3.37 12.35
CA LEU A 408 -27.56 -3.31 11.99
C LEU A 408 -27.12 -1.93 11.47
N LEU A 409 -27.87 -1.38 10.50
CA LEU A 409 -27.54 -0.08 9.90
C LEU A 409 -27.79 1.10 10.84
N PRO A 410 -28.90 1.16 11.62
CA PRO A 410 -29.07 2.14 12.68
C PRO A 410 -27.96 2.09 13.73
N GLY A 411 -27.62 0.90 14.25
CA GLY A 411 -26.55 0.75 15.24
C GLY A 411 -25.20 1.24 14.74
N LEU A 412 -24.87 0.98 13.47
CA LEU A 412 -23.69 1.56 12.84
C LEU A 412 -23.76 3.08 12.72
N ALA A 413 -24.91 3.63 12.32
CA ALA A 413 -25.07 5.06 12.03
C ALA A 413 -25.12 5.92 13.31
N GLU A 414 -25.61 5.36 14.40
CA GLU A 414 -25.74 6.01 15.71
C GLU A 414 -24.57 5.67 16.64
N GLU A 415 -23.61 4.86 16.15
CA GLU A 415 -22.48 4.34 16.93
C GLU A 415 -22.92 3.59 18.20
N ASP A 416 -24.07 2.91 18.12
CA ASP A 416 -24.57 1.99 19.16
C ASP A 416 -24.00 0.58 18.90
N LEU A 417 -22.92 0.27 19.63
CA LEU A 417 -22.19 -0.98 19.51
C LEU A 417 -23.01 -2.19 19.94
N ASP A 418 -23.87 -2.03 20.95
CA ASP A 418 -24.70 -3.12 21.48
C ASP A 418 -25.80 -3.47 20.47
N LEU A 419 -26.45 -2.46 19.88
CA LEU A 419 -27.43 -2.66 18.82
C LEU A 419 -26.77 -3.32 17.59
N PHE A 420 -25.64 -2.80 17.14
CA PHE A 420 -24.87 -3.38 16.03
C PHE A 420 -24.46 -4.82 16.31
N GLY A 421 -23.90 -5.08 17.50
CA GLY A 421 -23.41 -6.38 17.93
C GLY A 421 -24.54 -7.42 18.06
N SER A 422 -25.68 -7.03 18.62
CA SER A 422 -26.86 -7.90 18.72
C SER A 422 -27.39 -8.32 17.33
N ALA A 423 -27.37 -7.40 16.36
CA ALA A 423 -27.73 -7.70 14.99
C ALA A 423 -26.74 -8.69 14.35
N ILE A 424 -25.43 -8.47 14.51
CA ILE A 424 -24.39 -9.40 14.04
C ILE A 424 -24.60 -10.81 14.60
N ASN A 425 -24.93 -10.92 15.89
CA ASN A 425 -25.17 -12.21 16.54
C ASN A 425 -26.39 -12.91 15.93
N ARG A 426 -27.51 -12.19 15.77
CA ARG A 426 -28.73 -12.77 15.17
C ARG A 426 -28.53 -13.16 13.71
N MET A 427 -27.73 -12.41 12.94
CA MET A 427 -27.40 -12.76 11.56
C MET A 427 -26.74 -14.14 11.43
N GLN A 428 -26.02 -14.62 12.44
CA GLN A 428 -25.35 -15.94 12.39
C GLN A 428 -26.33 -17.12 12.32
N GLU A 429 -27.60 -16.89 12.66
CA GLU A 429 -28.65 -17.92 12.74
C GLU A 429 -29.64 -17.86 11.57
N LEU A 430 -29.45 -16.95 10.62
CA LEU A 430 -30.39 -16.67 9.53
C LEU A 430 -29.78 -16.94 8.15
N GLY A 431 -30.64 -17.39 7.23
CA GLY A 431 -30.35 -17.52 5.82
C GLY A 431 -29.11 -18.37 5.57
N PHE A 432 -28.25 -17.88 4.68
CA PHE A 432 -27.07 -18.64 4.28
C PHE A 432 -25.97 -18.64 5.35
N LYS A 433 -25.94 -17.67 6.27
CA LYS A 433 -25.02 -17.68 7.41
C LYS A 433 -25.26 -18.88 8.34
N LYS A 434 -26.52 -19.25 8.55
CA LYS A 434 -26.87 -20.47 9.29
C LYS A 434 -26.20 -21.70 8.67
N VAL A 435 -26.25 -21.81 7.34
CA VAL A 435 -25.61 -22.89 6.59
C VAL A 435 -24.09 -22.84 6.74
N GLU A 436 -23.46 -21.67 6.52
CA GLU A 436 -22.00 -21.51 6.68
C GLU A 436 -21.53 -21.96 8.07
N ASN A 437 -22.27 -21.59 9.13
CA ASN A 437 -21.96 -22.00 10.50
C ASN A 437 -22.09 -23.51 10.72
N THR A 438 -23.12 -24.16 10.16
CA THR A 438 -23.30 -25.63 10.30
C THR A 438 -22.22 -26.46 9.59
N LEU A 439 -21.50 -25.87 8.63
CA LEU A 439 -20.45 -26.54 7.86
C LEU A 439 -19.06 -26.41 8.48
N GLN A 440 -18.89 -25.56 9.50
CA GLN A 440 -17.61 -25.40 10.19
C GLN A 440 -17.33 -26.55 11.15
N ALA A 441 -16.06 -26.66 11.55
CA ALA A 441 -15.68 -27.56 12.64
C ALA A 441 -16.45 -27.21 13.93
N PRO A 442 -16.89 -28.19 14.73
CA PRO A 442 -17.74 -27.95 15.90
C PRO A 442 -17.24 -26.85 16.85
N GLY A 443 -15.92 -26.78 17.11
CA GLY A 443 -15.35 -25.80 18.03
C GLY A 443 -15.36 -24.34 17.54
N VAL A 444 -15.64 -24.08 16.25
CA VAL A 444 -15.77 -22.70 15.73
C VAL A 444 -17.01 -22.00 16.31
N GLY A 445 -18.09 -22.76 16.51
CA GLY A 445 -19.30 -22.25 17.19
C GLY A 445 -19.05 -21.93 18.66
N ASP A 446 -18.27 -22.77 19.34
CA ASP A 446 -17.88 -22.57 20.74
C ASP A 446 -16.95 -21.35 20.90
N LEU A 447 -16.02 -21.14 19.96
CA LEU A 447 -15.19 -19.95 19.92
C LEU A 447 -16.01 -18.66 19.82
N MET A 448 -17.00 -18.60 18.92
CA MET A 448 -17.92 -17.46 18.83
C MET A 448 -18.70 -17.24 20.13
N ARG A 449 -19.15 -18.32 20.78
CA ARG A 449 -19.88 -18.24 22.05
C ARG A 449 -19.00 -17.71 23.18
N ALA A 450 -17.81 -18.28 23.35
CA ALA A 450 -16.86 -17.89 24.37
C ALA A 450 -16.47 -16.41 24.26
N MET A 451 -16.22 -15.91 23.04
CA MET A 451 -15.91 -14.50 22.83
C MET A 451 -17.06 -13.56 23.23
N ARG A 452 -18.32 -13.95 22.98
CA ARG A 452 -19.50 -13.17 23.43
C ARG A 452 -19.66 -13.20 24.94
N GLU A 453 -19.50 -14.37 25.55
CA GLU A 453 -19.57 -14.53 27.02
C GLU A 453 -18.47 -13.74 27.73
N ALA A 454 -17.32 -13.54 27.07
CA ALA A 454 -16.21 -12.71 27.53
C ALA A 454 -16.37 -11.21 27.23
N GLY A 455 -17.52 -10.77 26.71
CA GLY A 455 -17.87 -9.35 26.56
C GLY A 455 -17.73 -8.77 25.15
N ALA A 456 -17.57 -9.59 24.10
CA ALA A 456 -17.73 -9.09 22.73
C ALA A 456 -19.18 -8.68 22.47
N ALA A 457 -19.40 -7.47 21.94
CA ALA A 457 -20.73 -6.99 21.59
C ALA A 457 -21.38 -7.84 20.49
N GLY A 458 -20.58 -8.26 19.51
CA GLY A 458 -21.01 -9.19 18.47
C GLY A 458 -19.87 -10.08 17.99
N ALA A 459 -20.16 -11.34 17.67
CA ALA A 459 -19.19 -12.27 17.09
C ALA A 459 -19.80 -13.09 15.96
N GLY A 460 -19.02 -13.31 14.90
CA GLY A 460 -19.48 -14.01 13.71
C GLY A 460 -18.37 -14.63 12.87
N LEU A 461 -18.78 -15.42 11.89
CA LEU A 461 -17.90 -16.11 10.95
C LEU A 461 -17.76 -15.31 9.64
N SER A 462 -16.55 -15.19 9.11
CA SER A 462 -16.31 -14.53 7.81
C SER A 462 -16.46 -15.49 6.62
N SER A 463 -17.64 -15.47 5.99
CA SER A 463 -18.02 -16.39 4.90
C SER A 463 -17.74 -17.87 5.21
N PHE A 464 -17.19 -18.64 4.26
CA PHE A 464 -16.91 -20.07 4.39
C PHE A 464 -15.60 -20.40 5.12
N GLY A 465 -14.73 -19.42 5.34
CA GLY A 465 -13.45 -19.67 5.99
C GLY A 465 -13.57 -19.72 7.52
N PRO A 466 -12.63 -20.38 8.22
CA PRO A 466 -12.70 -20.52 9.67
C PRO A 466 -12.43 -19.24 10.45
N ALA A 467 -12.12 -18.11 9.81
CA ALA A 467 -11.87 -16.87 10.53
C ALA A 467 -13.15 -16.37 11.23
N VAL A 468 -13.04 -16.24 12.55
CA VAL A 468 -14.06 -15.68 13.42
C VAL A 468 -13.65 -14.26 13.79
N TYR A 469 -14.60 -13.34 13.76
CA TYR A 469 -14.41 -11.97 14.22
C TYR A 469 -15.27 -11.69 15.45
N ALA A 470 -14.81 -10.78 16.29
CA ALA A 470 -15.56 -10.19 17.37
C ALA A 470 -15.41 -8.66 17.35
N PHE A 471 -16.50 -7.95 17.62
CA PHE A 471 -16.53 -6.49 17.74
C PHE A 471 -16.58 -6.09 19.21
N GLY A 472 -15.85 -5.03 19.56
CA GLY A 472 -15.79 -4.49 20.90
C GLY A 472 -15.08 -3.13 20.94
N GLU A 473 -14.80 -2.65 22.14
CA GLU A 473 -14.03 -1.42 22.34
C GLU A 473 -12.77 -1.67 23.17
N GLY A 474 -11.85 -0.69 23.15
CA GLY A 474 -10.65 -0.74 23.95
C GLY A 474 -9.71 -1.88 23.56
N ARG A 475 -9.17 -2.60 24.55
CA ARG A 475 -8.15 -3.63 24.33
C ARG A 475 -8.70 -5.06 24.17
N MET A 476 -10.00 -5.28 24.41
CA MET A 476 -10.66 -6.59 24.28
C MET A 476 -9.92 -7.77 24.94
N HIS A 477 -9.22 -7.55 26.06
CA HIS A 477 -8.31 -8.54 26.65
C HIS A 477 -9.02 -9.82 27.12
N ASP A 478 -10.22 -9.68 27.70
CA ASP A 478 -11.01 -10.83 28.16
C ASP A 478 -11.49 -11.68 26.96
N VAL A 479 -11.91 -11.02 25.87
CA VAL A 479 -12.32 -11.67 24.62
C VAL A 479 -11.14 -12.39 23.97
N GLU A 480 -9.97 -11.74 23.92
CA GLU A 480 -8.73 -12.33 23.43
C GLU A 480 -8.33 -13.56 24.24
N SER A 481 -8.41 -13.46 25.57
CA SER A 481 -8.09 -14.56 26.48
C SER A 481 -9.02 -15.75 26.27
N ALA A 482 -10.33 -15.51 26.18
CA ALA A 482 -11.31 -16.55 25.90
C ALA A 482 -11.06 -17.24 24.53
N ALA A 483 -10.65 -16.49 23.51
CA ALA A 483 -10.28 -17.06 22.22
C ALA A 483 -9.03 -17.95 22.32
N LEU A 484 -8.00 -17.50 23.04
CA LEU A 484 -6.75 -18.23 23.26
C LEU A 484 -6.93 -19.53 24.06
N GLU A 485 -7.94 -19.60 24.94
CA GLU A 485 -8.27 -20.83 25.67
C GLU A 485 -8.90 -21.90 24.76
N ILE A 486 -9.70 -21.48 23.77
CA ILE A 486 -10.38 -22.39 22.84
C ILE A 486 -9.46 -22.85 21.70
N LEU A 487 -8.62 -21.95 21.17
CA LEU A 487 -7.75 -22.20 20.00
C LEU A 487 -6.94 -23.51 20.02
N PRO A 488 -6.32 -23.95 21.14
CA PRO A 488 -5.61 -25.23 21.20
C PRO A 488 -6.49 -26.43 20.81
N SER A 489 -7.78 -26.40 21.14
CA SER A 489 -8.73 -27.46 20.77
C SER A 489 -9.06 -27.47 19.26
N LEU A 490 -8.78 -26.36 18.57
CA LEU A 490 -8.95 -26.17 17.13
C LEU A 490 -7.63 -26.33 16.34
N GLY A 491 -6.59 -26.91 16.96
CA GLY A 491 -5.29 -27.10 16.32
C GLY A 491 -4.34 -25.90 16.44
N GLY A 492 -4.71 -24.90 17.25
CA GLY A 492 -3.98 -23.63 17.36
C GLY A 492 -4.53 -22.57 16.42
N GLY A 493 -3.73 -21.57 16.13
CA GLY A 493 -4.09 -20.47 15.23
C GLY A 493 -3.53 -19.13 15.68
N ARG A 494 -4.09 -18.06 15.12
CA ARG A 494 -3.66 -16.68 15.37
C ARG A 494 -4.82 -15.83 15.87
N VAL A 495 -4.51 -14.96 16.83
CA VAL A 495 -5.40 -13.89 17.28
C VAL A 495 -4.76 -12.55 16.94
N LEU A 496 -5.56 -11.63 16.41
CA LEU A 496 -5.12 -10.31 16.02
C LEU A 496 -6.19 -9.28 16.39
N LEU A 497 -5.86 -8.35 17.28
CA LEU A 497 -6.66 -7.15 17.47
C LEU A 497 -6.34 -6.15 16.36
N THR A 498 -7.35 -5.78 15.59
CA THR A 498 -7.24 -4.87 14.44
C THR A 498 -8.36 -3.84 14.48
N ARG A 499 -8.42 -3.00 13.45
CA ARG A 499 -9.45 -1.99 13.23
C ARG A 499 -9.97 -2.09 11.81
N ALA A 500 -11.12 -1.46 11.58
CA ALA A 500 -11.59 -1.24 10.23
C ALA A 500 -10.63 -0.32 9.47
N ARG A 501 -10.43 -0.57 8.18
CA ARG A 501 -9.79 0.36 7.26
C ARG A 501 -10.85 1.17 6.55
N ASN A 502 -11.03 2.43 6.92
CA ASN A 502 -11.98 3.34 6.27
C ASN A 502 -11.48 3.91 4.93
N SER A 503 -10.38 3.40 4.39
CA SER A 503 -9.88 3.74 3.05
C SER A 503 -9.73 2.49 2.19
N GLY A 504 -9.77 2.68 0.87
CA GLY A 504 -9.41 1.65 -0.08
C GLY A 504 -7.91 1.35 -0.09
N ALA A 505 -7.48 0.62 -1.11
CA ALA A 505 -6.09 0.36 -1.38
C ALA A 505 -5.35 1.66 -1.72
N VAL A 506 -4.14 1.79 -1.19
CA VAL A 506 -3.23 2.91 -1.42
C VAL A 506 -2.24 2.50 -2.50
N VAL A 507 -2.06 3.38 -3.49
CA VAL A 507 -1.12 3.20 -4.60
C VAL A 507 -0.02 4.23 -4.45
N SER A 508 1.23 3.78 -4.33
CA SER A 508 2.41 4.63 -4.37
C SER A 508 3.31 4.26 -5.55
N MET A 509 4.01 5.26 -6.09
CA MET A 509 4.99 5.10 -7.15
C MET A 509 6.34 5.52 -6.59
N ALA A 510 7.39 4.71 -6.80
CA ALA A 510 8.74 4.93 -6.31
C ALA A 510 9.77 4.83 -7.44
#